data_AF-A0A2K5XU50-F1
#
_entry.id   AF-A0A2K5XU50-F1
#
_cell.length_a   1.000
_cell.length_b   1.000
_cell.length_c   1.000
_cell.angle_alpha   90.00
_cell.angle_beta   90.00
_cell.angle_gamma   90.00
#
_symmetry.space_group_name_H-M   'P 1'
#
loop_
_entity.id
_entity.type
_entity.pdbx_description
1 polymer ?
#
loop_
_entity_poly.entity_id
_entity_poly.type
_entity_poly.pdbx_seq_one_letter_code
_entity_poly.pdbx_strand_id
1 'polypeptide(L)'
;MRALLRLLRTGAPAAACLRLGTSAGTGPRRAMALYHTEERGQPCSQNYRLFFKDVTGHYISPFHDIPLKVNSKEILSCGEVIHVKILGILALIDEGETDWKLIAINVNDPEASKFHDIDDVEKFKPGYLEATLNWFRLYKVPDGKPENQFAFNGEFKNKAFALEVIKSTHQCWKALLMKKCNGGAINCTNVQISDSPFRCTQEEARSLVESVLSSPNKESNEEEQVWHFLGK
;
A
#
# COMPACT_ATOMS: atom_id res chain seq x y z
N MET A 1 -31.52 -26.87 -8.01
CA MET A 1 -32.83 -27.36 -7.49
C MET A 1 -32.79 -27.38 -5.96
N ARG A 2 -33.95 -27.29 -5.27
CA ARG A 2 -34.07 -27.43 -3.80
C ARG A 2 -34.69 -28.78 -3.43
N ALA A 3 -34.09 -29.51 -2.49
CA ALA A 3 -34.71 -30.53 -1.62
C ALA A 3 -33.77 -30.74 -0.40
N LEU A 4 -34.17 -30.67 0.88
CA LEU A 4 -35.14 -31.45 1.68
C LEU A 4 -34.59 -32.84 2.12
N LEU A 5 -34.75 -33.32 3.36
CA LEU A 5 -35.44 -32.75 4.56
C LEU A 5 -34.85 -33.26 5.91
N ARG A 6 -35.17 -32.52 6.98
CA ARG A 6 -34.97 -32.73 8.44
C ARG A 6 -35.49 -34.09 9.00
N LEU A 7 -35.07 -34.41 10.23
CA LEU A 7 -35.93 -34.55 11.43
C LEU A 7 -35.17 -33.88 12.63
N LEU A 8 -35.72 -33.01 13.51
CA LEU A 8 -36.67 -33.20 14.64
C LEU A 8 -36.14 -34.22 15.69
N ARG A 9 -36.26 -34.07 17.03
CA ARG A 9 -36.87 -33.09 17.98
C ARG A 9 -36.37 -33.42 19.42
N THR A 10 -36.57 -32.73 20.56
CA THR A 10 -37.30 -31.52 21.05
C THR A 10 -36.61 -30.99 22.34
N GLY A 11 -36.87 -29.76 22.81
CA GLY A 11 -36.53 -29.30 24.17
C GLY A 11 -36.78 -27.79 24.39
N ALA A 12 -37.40 -27.39 25.50
CA ALA A 12 -37.84 -25.99 25.77
C ALA A 12 -37.51 -25.57 27.25
N PRO A 13 -37.85 -24.35 27.72
CA PRO A 13 -36.84 -23.44 28.24
C PRO A 13 -36.71 -23.39 29.78
N ALA A 14 -35.56 -22.90 30.25
CA ALA A 14 -35.33 -22.50 31.63
C ALA A 14 -34.83 -21.05 31.69
N ALA A 15 -35.51 -20.19 32.44
CA ALA A 15 -35.09 -18.80 32.68
C ALA A 15 -34.23 -18.72 33.95
N ALA A 16 -33.08 -18.05 33.89
CA ALA A 16 -32.16 -17.92 35.02
C ALA A 16 -31.61 -16.49 35.17
N CYS A 17 -32.23 -15.74 36.08
CA CYS A 17 -31.71 -14.61 36.87
C CYS A 17 -30.49 -13.83 36.31
N LEU A 18 -30.75 -12.58 35.89
CA LEU A 18 -29.71 -11.54 35.75
C LEU A 18 -28.97 -11.33 37.07
N ARG A 19 -27.63 -11.45 37.04
CA ARG A 19 -26.73 -10.90 38.06
C ARG A 19 -25.72 -9.98 37.39
N LEU A 20 -25.71 -8.71 37.79
CA LEU A 20 -24.68 -7.75 37.36
C LEU A 20 -23.35 -8.14 38.03
N GLY A 21 -22.44 -8.72 37.26
CA GLY A 21 -21.04 -8.87 37.64
C GLY A 21 -20.21 -7.79 36.93
N THR A 22 -19.77 -6.77 37.67
CA THR A 22 -18.89 -5.69 37.17
C THR A 22 -17.45 -6.19 37.00
N SER A 23 -17.23 -7.09 36.04
CA SER A 23 -15.89 -7.47 35.62
C SER A 23 -15.30 -6.37 34.74
N ALA A 24 -14.30 -5.65 35.27
CA ALA A 24 -13.49 -4.69 34.50
C ALA A 24 -12.49 -5.44 33.60
N GLY A 25 -13.00 -6.26 32.68
CA GLY A 25 -12.21 -7.03 31.74
C GLY A 25 -11.44 -6.11 30.80
N THR A 26 -10.12 -6.07 30.92
CA THR A 26 -9.24 -5.45 29.94
C THR A 26 -9.27 -6.29 28.65
N GLY A 27 -10.26 -6.03 27.80
CA GLY A 27 -10.27 -6.55 26.43
C GLY A 27 -8.98 -6.15 25.69
N PRO A 28 -8.56 -6.93 24.68
CA PRO A 28 -7.33 -6.66 23.96
C PRO A 28 -7.39 -5.24 23.37
N ARG A 29 -6.48 -4.36 23.83
CA ARG A 29 -6.35 -3.02 23.26
C ARG A 29 -5.95 -3.17 21.80
N ARG A 30 -6.92 -2.93 20.90
CA ARG A 30 -6.65 -2.80 19.45
C ARG A 30 -5.53 -1.78 19.30
N ALA A 31 -4.41 -2.19 18.71
CA ALA A 31 -3.34 -1.26 18.39
C ALA A 31 -3.92 -0.16 17.48
N MET A 32 -3.76 1.10 17.88
CA MET A 32 -4.13 2.22 17.02
C MET A 32 -3.26 2.18 15.77
N ALA A 33 -3.88 2.37 14.60
CA ALA A 33 -3.11 2.58 13.39
C ALA A 33 -2.31 3.88 13.55
N LEU A 34 -1.04 3.86 13.15
CA LEU A 34 -0.19 5.06 13.21
C LEU A 34 -0.68 6.17 12.26
N TYR A 35 -1.44 5.77 11.24
CA TYR A 35 -1.99 6.61 10.20
C TYR A 35 -3.42 6.21 9.88
N HIS A 36 -4.23 7.18 9.49
CA HIS A 36 -5.64 7.02 9.10
C HIS A 36 -5.85 7.69 7.73
N THR A 37 -6.82 7.22 6.97
CA THR A 37 -7.18 7.81 5.67
C THR A 37 -8.51 8.56 5.73
N GLU A 38 -8.70 9.50 4.80
CA GLU A 38 -9.97 10.16 4.53
C GLU A 38 -10.23 10.22 3.03
N GLU A 39 -11.38 9.69 2.60
CA GLU A 39 -11.82 9.66 1.20
C GLU A 39 -12.61 10.92 0.84
N ARG A 40 -12.32 11.51 -0.32
CA ARG A 40 -13.06 12.62 -0.96
C ARG A 40 -13.29 12.30 -2.44
N GLY A 41 -14.25 12.97 -3.08
CA GLY A 41 -14.74 12.59 -4.40
C GLY A 41 -15.59 11.31 -4.40
N GLN A 42 -15.75 10.71 -5.59
CA GLN A 42 -16.43 9.43 -5.83
C GLN A 42 -15.37 8.36 -6.19
N PRO A 43 -15.36 7.18 -5.54
CA PRO A 43 -14.44 6.08 -5.89
C PRO A 43 -14.46 5.73 -7.39
N CYS A 44 -13.31 5.28 -7.90
CA CYS A 44 -13.08 4.96 -9.32
C CYS A 44 -13.33 6.10 -10.32
N SER A 45 -13.33 7.37 -9.87
CA SER A 45 -13.51 8.54 -10.73
C SER A 45 -12.32 9.53 -10.66
N GLN A 46 -12.23 10.43 -11.65
CA GLN A 46 -11.17 11.45 -11.73
C GLN A 46 -11.13 12.44 -10.54
N ASN A 47 -12.21 12.57 -9.77
CA ASN A 47 -12.27 13.45 -8.59
C ASN A 47 -11.94 12.72 -7.26
N TYR A 48 -11.74 11.40 -7.28
CA TYR A 48 -11.38 10.63 -6.08
C TYR A 48 -10.04 11.06 -5.48
N ARG A 49 -9.99 11.32 -4.18
CA ARG A 49 -8.77 11.65 -3.45
C ARG A 49 -8.74 10.90 -2.12
N LEU A 50 -7.58 10.37 -1.78
CA LEU A 50 -7.31 9.69 -0.51
C LEU A 50 -6.28 10.52 0.28
N PHE A 51 -6.74 11.18 1.32
CA PHE A 51 -5.92 12.00 2.20
C PHE A 51 -5.46 11.20 3.43
N PHE A 52 -4.32 11.59 4.01
CA PHE A 52 -3.70 10.88 5.11
C PHE A 52 -3.69 11.75 6.37
N LYS A 53 -3.86 11.11 7.52
CA LYS A 53 -3.80 11.69 8.86
C LYS A 53 -2.90 10.89 9.78
N ASP A 54 -2.27 11.53 10.75
CA ASP A 54 -1.53 10.85 11.82
C ASP A 54 -2.45 10.38 12.97
N VAL A 55 -1.86 9.86 14.06
CA VAL A 55 -2.57 9.43 15.27
C VAL A 55 -3.35 10.55 16.00
N THR A 56 -3.05 11.81 15.72
CA THR A 56 -3.71 12.98 16.32
C THR A 56 -4.82 13.54 15.43
N GLY A 57 -5.01 12.99 14.23
CA GLY A 57 -6.02 13.45 13.26
C GLY A 57 -5.56 14.63 12.39
N HIS A 58 -4.30 15.05 12.53
CA HIS A 58 -3.67 16.07 11.71
C HIS A 58 -3.36 15.55 10.30
N TYR A 59 -3.57 16.36 9.27
CA TYR A 59 -3.29 16.00 7.88
C TYR A 59 -1.78 15.92 7.62
N ILE A 60 -1.38 14.98 6.78
CA ILE A 60 0.01 14.74 6.39
C ILE A 60 0.13 14.40 4.90
N SER A 61 1.26 14.71 4.28
CA SER A 61 1.58 14.22 2.93
C SER A 61 2.13 12.80 3.01
N PRO A 62 1.53 11.80 2.32
CA PRO A 62 2.04 10.44 2.31
C PRO A 62 3.40 10.30 1.61
N PHE A 63 3.79 11.29 0.81
CA PHE A 63 5.06 11.29 0.07
C PHE A 63 6.21 11.97 0.87
N HIS A 64 5.88 12.77 1.88
CA HIS A 64 6.86 13.63 2.56
C HIS A 64 6.89 13.42 4.08
N ASP A 65 5.73 13.43 4.74
CA ASP A 65 5.64 13.42 6.21
C ASP A 65 5.71 12.00 6.81
N ILE A 66 5.43 10.95 6.02
CA ILE A 66 5.55 9.56 6.46
C ILE A 66 7.04 9.13 6.45
N PRO A 67 7.62 8.68 7.58
CA PRO A 67 8.99 8.18 7.61
C PRO A 67 9.16 6.89 6.80
N LEU A 68 10.36 6.70 6.22
CA LEU A 68 10.76 5.50 5.45
C LEU A 68 10.71 4.16 6.25
N LYS A 69 10.32 4.17 7.53
CA LYS A 69 10.17 3.01 8.41
C LYS A 69 8.92 3.19 9.30
N VAL A 70 7.98 2.25 9.21
CA VAL A 70 6.66 2.28 9.89
C VAL A 70 6.45 0.94 10.65
N ASN A 71 5.21 0.51 10.97
CA ASN A 71 4.81 -0.84 11.43
C ASN A 71 3.29 -1.06 11.17
N SER A 72 2.86 -2.16 10.50
CA SER A 72 1.43 -2.58 10.36
C SER A 72 1.28 -4.06 9.92
N LYS A 73 0.05 -4.63 9.82
CA LYS A 73 -0.25 -6.08 9.81
C LYS A 73 -1.40 -6.51 8.86
N GLU A 74 -1.17 -7.60 8.12
CA GLU A 74 -2.15 -8.40 7.33
C GLU A 74 -2.86 -7.66 6.18
N ILE A 75 -3.95 -8.21 5.61
CA ILE A 75 -4.48 -7.87 4.27
C ILE A 75 -4.73 -6.37 4.12
N LEU A 76 -3.97 -5.77 3.21
CA LEU A 76 -3.79 -4.32 3.11
C LEU A 76 -4.98 -3.62 2.49
N SER A 77 -5.39 -2.52 3.11
CA SER A 77 -6.32 -1.56 2.49
C SER A 77 -5.57 -0.53 1.63
N CYS A 78 -6.26 0.07 0.66
CA CYS A 78 -5.69 1.18 -0.11
C CYS A 78 -5.35 2.34 0.83
N GLY A 79 -4.10 2.84 0.76
CA GLY A 79 -3.58 3.84 1.68
C GLY A 79 -3.19 3.33 3.08
N GLU A 80 -3.15 2.01 3.31
CA GLU A 80 -2.53 1.50 4.54
C GLU A 80 -1.01 1.67 4.50
N VAL A 81 -0.43 2.13 5.60
CA VAL A 81 1.00 2.45 5.72
C VAL A 81 1.70 1.37 6.55
N ILE A 82 2.54 0.56 5.90
CA ILE A 82 3.10 -0.66 6.51
C ILE A 82 4.62 -0.67 6.59
N HIS A 83 5.16 -1.62 7.35
CA HIS A 83 6.58 -1.94 7.38
C HIS A 83 6.83 -3.20 6.57
N VAL A 84 7.73 -3.09 5.60
CA VAL A 84 8.23 -4.22 4.83
C VAL A 84 9.72 -4.44 5.09
N LYS A 85 10.13 -5.70 5.14
CA LYS A 85 11.52 -6.11 5.02
C LYS A 85 11.84 -6.22 3.53
N ILE A 86 12.76 -5.37 3.07
CA ILE A 86 13.31 -5.44 1.70
C ILE A 86 14.06 -6.76 1.52
N LEU A 87 13.81 -7.43 0.40
CA LEU A 87 14.42 -8.69 -0.03
C LEU A 87 15.23 -8.51 -1.32
N GLY A 88 14.80 -7.65 -2.24
CA GLY A 88 15.52 -7.38 -3.49
C GLY A 88 14.86 -6.30 -4.33
N ILE A 89 15.26 -6.19 -5.59
CA ILE A 89 14.77 -5.16 -6.52
C ILE A 89 14.91 -5.62 -7.98
N LEU A 90 13.94 -5.25 -8.82
CA LEU A 90 13.97 -5.43 -10.27
C LEU A 90 14.06 -4.06 -10.96
N ALA A 91 14.82 -4.01 -12.05
CA ALA A 91 15.07 -2.79 -12.83
C ALA A 91 14.26 -2.82 -14.15
N LEU A 92 13.01 -2.35 -14.10
CA LEU A 92 12.21 -2.15 -15.31
C LEU A 92 12.74 -0.93 -16.07
N ILE A 93 12.73 -1.00 -17.39
CA ILE A 93 12.94 0.15 -18.28
C ILE A 93 11.60 0.48 -18.91
N ASP A 94 11.02 1.61 -18.51
CA ASP A 94 9.71 2.07 -18.95
C ASP A 94 9.87 3.32 -19.84
N GLU A 95 9.52 3.21 -21.11
CA GLU A 95 9.56 4.28 -22.13
C GLU A 95 10.91 5.05 -22.21
N GLY A 96 12.00 4.45 -21.72
CA GLY A 96 13.37 4.98 -21.69
C GLY A 96 13.87 5.37 -20.29
N GLU A 97 12.99 5.45 -19.30
CA GLU A 97 13.30 5.76 -17.90
C GLU A 97 13.52 4.49 -17.06
N THR A 98 14.16 4.63 -15.89
CA THR A 98 14.41 3.50 -14.96
C THR A 98 13.35 3.45 -13.88
N ASP A 99 12.54 2.38 -13.89
CA ASP A 99 11.45 2.16 -12.95
C ASP A 99 11.79 0.98 -12.01
N TRP A 100 12.06 1.31 -10.74
CA TRP A 100 12.59 0.37 -9.76
C TRP A 100 11.47 -0.35 -8.99
N LYS A 101 11.31 -1.66 -9.21
CA LYS A 101 10.31 -2.50 -8.52
C LYS A 101 10.95 -3.19 -7.32
N LEU A 102 10.67 -2.70 -6.11
CA LEU A 102 11.15 -3.30 -4.86
C LEU A 102 10.41 -4.61 -4.55
N ILE A 103 11.16 -5.65 -4.18
CA ILE A 103 10.65 -6.92 -3.66
C ILE A 103 10.82 -6.92 -2.14
N ALA A 104 9.71 -7.05 -1.42
CA ALA A 104 9.68 -6.93 0.03
C ALA A 104 8.49 -7.69 0.63
N ILE A 105 8.58 -8.07 1.91
CA ILE A 105 7.53 -8.77 2.66
C ILE A 105 7.12 -7.96 3.90
N ASN A 106 5.82 -7.95 4.26
CA ASN A 106 5.37 -7.33 5.51
C ASN A 106 6.10 -7.95 6.71
N VAL A 107 6.66 -7.14 7.62
CA VAL A 107 7.41 -7.64 8.78
C VAL A 107 6.56 -8.45 9.77
N ASN A 108 5.24 -8.27 9.73
CA ASN A 108 4.25 -9.00 10.54
C ASN A 108 3.57 -10.15 9.77
N ASP A 109 4.05 -10.49 8.57
CA ASP A 109 3.63 -11.72 7.89
C ASP A 109 4.09 -12.96 8.70
N PRO A 110 3.25 -13.99 8.89
CA PRO A 110 3.63 -15.20 9.64
C PRO A 110 4.86 -15.94 9.09
N GLU A 111 5.17 -15.78 7.81
CA GLU A 111 6.35 -16.33 7.14
C GLU A 111 7.52 -15.34 7.03
N ALA A 112 7.38 -14.09 7.50
CA ALA A 112 8.41 -13.05 7.40
C ALA A 112 9.78 -13.48 7.98
N SER A 113 9.81 -14.36 8.96
CA SER A 113 11.04 -14.91 9.55
C SER A 113 11.83 -15.85 8.63
N LYS A 114 11.25 -16.29 7.50
CA LYS A 114 11.90 -17.16 6.51
C LYS A 114 12.69 -16.39 5.45
N PHE A 115 12.25 -15.19 5.07
CA PHE A 115 12.80 -14.43 3.96
C PHE A 115 13.79 -13.37 4.42
N HIS A 116 15.08 -13.47 4.07
CA HIS A 116 16.09 -12.49 4.49
C HIS A 116 16.80 -11.78 3.34
N ASP A 117 16.84 -12.40 2.16
CA ASP A 117 17.30 -11.82 0.90
C ASP A 117 16.46 -12.37 -0.28
N ILE A 118 16.80 -12.01 -1.52
CA ILE A 118 16.02 -12.37 -2.72
C ILE A 118 15.95 -13.89 -2.97
N ASP A 119 17.04 -14.62 -2.67
CA ASP A 119 17.14 -16.07 -2.89
C ASP A 119 16.13 -16.88 -2.05
N ASP A 120 15.74 -16.36 -0.88
CA ASP A 120 14.69 -16.99 -0.06
C ASP A 120 13.31 -16.91 -0.74
N VAL A 121 13.07 -15.95 -1.64
CA VAL A 121 11.80 -15.86 -2.39
C VAL A 121 11.68 -17.06 -3.31
N GLU A 122 12.68 -17.35 -4.14
CA GLU A 122 12.64 -18.50 -5.05
C GLU A 122 12.63 -19.84 -4.29
N LYS A 123 13.37 -19.91 -3.18
CA LYS A 123 13.45 -21.11 -2.32
C LYS A 123 12.14 -21.46 -1.60
N PHE A 124 11.36 -20.48 -1.16
CA PHE A 124 10.11 -20.71 -0.40
C PHE A 124 8.82 -20.42 -1.19
N LYS A 125 8.94 -19.74 -2.35
CA LYS A 125 7.85 -19.39 -3.28
C LYS A 125 8.33 -19.59 -4.74
N PRO A 126 8.75 -20.80 -5.15
CA PRO A 126 9.34 -21.03 -6.46
C PRO A 126 8.42 -20.57 -7.60
N GLY A 127 9.01 -19.93 -8.61
CA GLY A 127 8.30 -19.32 -9.74
C GLY A 127 7.67 -17.95 -9.45
N TYR A 128 7.66 -17.44 -8.22
CA TYR A 128 7.12 -16.08 -7.94
C TYR A 128 7.95 -14.99 -8.62
N LEU A 129 9.28 -15.13 -8.69
CA LEU A 129 10.15 -14.16 -9.35
C LEU A 129 9.95 -14.19 -10.88
N GLU A 130 9.83 -15.38 -11.47
CA GLU A 130 9.50 -15.54 -12.89
C GLU A 130 8.13 -14.94 -13.23
N ALA A 131 7.09 -15.26 -12.44
CA ALA A 131 5.75 -14.70 -12.61
C ALA A 131 5.75 -13.16 -12.49
N THR A 132 6.51 -12.60 -11.55
CA THR A 132 6.66 -11.15 -11.38
C THR A 132 7.35 -10.51 -12.59
N LEU A 133 8.43 -11.11 -13.10
CA LEU A 133 9.15 -10.64 -14.28
C LEU A 133 8.27 -10.69 -15.54
N ASN A 134 7.55 -11.79 -15.74
CA ASN A 134 6.65 -11.96 -16.87
C ASN A 134 5.44 -11.00 -16.80
N TRP A 135 4.89 -10.73 -15.60
CA TRP A 135 3.85 -9.71 -15.42
C TRP A 135 4.35 -8.33 -15.85
N PHE A 136 5.50 -7.88 -15.33
CA PHE A 136 6.06 -6.58 -15.70
C PHE A 136 6.49 -6.50 -17.17
N ARG A 137 6.90 -7.62 -17.80
CA ARG A 137 7.19 -7.66 -19.24
C ARG A 137 5.93 -7.44 -20.09
N LEU A 138 4.82 -8.06 -19.70
CA LEU A 138 3.66 -8.27 -20.56
C LEU A 138 2.44 -7.38 -20.28
N TYR A 139 2.33 -6.71 -19.12
CA TYR A 139 1.07 -6.06 -18.70
C TYR A 139 0.54 -4.96 -19.64
N LYS A 140 1.38 -4.36 -20.48
CA LYS A 140 0.98 -3.34 -21.49
C LYS A 140 0.68 -3.91 -22.88
N VAL A 141 0.95 -5.19 -23.13
CA VAL A 141 0.70 -5.84 -24.43
C VAL A 141 -0.81 -5.87 -24.78
N PRO A 142 -1.74 -6.06 -23.82
CA PRO A 142 -3.17 -5.84 -24.07
C PRO A 142 -3.53 -4.45 -24.61
N ASP A 143 -2.79 -3.41 -24.22
CA ASP A 143 -2.98 -2.02 -24.68
C ASP A 143 -2.36 -1.75 -26.07
N GLY A 144 -1.81 -2.78 -26.72
CA GLY A 144 -1.11 -2.66 -28.01
C GLY A 144 0.30 -2.08 -27.91
N LYS A 145 0.85 -1.89 -26.70
CA LYS A 145 2.26 -1.48 -26.50
C LYS A 145 3.20 -2.70 -26.61
N PRO A 146 4.49 -2.49 -26.95
CA PRO A 146 5.49 -3.56 -26.92
C PRO A 146 5.74 -4.07 -25.49
N GLU A 147 6.43 -5.21 -25.39
CA GLU A 147 6.94 -5.72 -24.11
C GLU A 147 7.90 -4.73 -23.45
N ASN A 148 7.82 -4.59 -22.12
CA ASN A 148 8.77 -3.76 -21.37
C ASN A 148 10.15 -4.42 -21.29
N GLN A 149 11.20 -3.59 -21.29
CA GLN A 149 12.58 -4.04 -21.18
C GLN A 149 13.09 -3.97 -19.73
N PHE A 150 14.25 -4.57 -19.46
CA PHE A 150 14.84 -4.63 -18.13
C PHE A 150 16.34 -4.41 -18.18
N ALA A 151 16.88 -3.65 -17.22
CA ALA A 151 18.32 -3.66 -16.97
C ALA A 151 18.76 -5.00 -16.35
N PHE A 152 20.07 -5.27 -16.35
CA PHE A 152 20.65 -6.52 -15.84
C PHE A 152 20.02 -7.79 -16.46
N ASN A 153 19.51 -7.71 -17.70
CA ASN A 153 18.82 -8.79 -18.41
C ASN A 153 17.60 -9.38 -17.64
N GLY A 154 16.94 -8.57 -16.79
CA GLY A 154 15.81 -9.01 -15.96
C GLY A 154 16.21 -9.71 -14.66
N GLU A 155 17.51 -9.72 -14.30
CA GLU A 155 17.99 -10.26 -13.03
C GLU A 155 17.48 -9.42 -11.83
N PHE A 156 16.82 -10.07 -10.87
CA PHE A 156 16.52 -9.44 -9.59
C PHE A 156 17.81 -9.24 -8.79
N LYS A 157 18.10 -8.00 -8.40
CA LYS A 157 19.26 -7.68 -7.57
C LYS A 157 18.91 -7.85 -6.09
N ASN A 158 19.90 -8.31 -5.33
CA ASN A 158 19.75 -8.64 -3.91
C ASN A 158 19.40 -7.43 -3.02
N LYS A 159 19.03 -7.71 -1.77
CA LYS A 159 18.69 -6.73 -0.74
C LYS A 159 19.75 -5.66 -0.53
N ALA A 160 21.03 -6.03 -0.58
CA ALA A 160 22.13 -5.07 -0.39
C ALA A 160 22.13 -4.00 -1.49
N PHE A 161 21.96 -4.42 -2.75
CA PHE A 161 21.81 -3.51 -3.88
C PHE A 161 20.52 -2.68 -3.76
N ALA A 162 19.40 -3.31 -3.41
CA ALA A 162 18.11 -2.63 -3.22
C ALA A 162 18.17 -1.52 -2.15
N LEU A 163 18.88 -1.76 -1.04
CA LEU A 163 19.06 -0.78 0.03
C LEU A 163 19.91 0.44 -0.39
N GLU A 164 20.93 0.26 -1.24
CA GLU A 164 21.69 1.38 -1.79
C GLU A 164 20.88 2.18 -2.82
N VAL A 165 20.01 1.53 -3.62
CA VAL A 165 19.03 2.24 -4.49
C VAL A 165 18.06 3.08 -3.65
N ILE A 166 17.43 2.50 -2.61
CA ILE A 166 16.54 3.22 -1.68
C ILE A 166 17.25 4.40 -1.02
N LYS A 167 18.49 4.20 -0.56
CA LYS A 167 19.33 5.24 0.06
C LYS A 167 19.61 6.37 -0.94
N SER A 168 19.90 6.05 -2.20
CA SER A 168 20.13 7.02 -3.28
C SER A 168 18.87 7.85 -3.58
N THR A 169 17.72 7.21 -3.84
CA THR A 169 16.46 7.90 -4.12
C THR A 169 15.99 8.74 -2.92
N HIS A 170 16.24 8.29 -1.69
CA HIS A 170 15.99 9.08 -0.48
C HIS A 170 16.89 10.32 -0.35
N GLN A 171 18.12 10.32 -0.89
CA GLN A 171 18.91 11.56 -0.99
C GLN A 171 18.37 12.51 -2.08
N CYS A 172 17.89 11.98 -3.20
CA CYS A 172 17.21 12.79 -4.23
C CYS A 172 15.94 13.46 -3.67
N TRP A 173 15.13 12.73 -2.91
CA TRP A 173 13.97 13.24 -2.18
C TRP A 173 14.35 14.32 -1.13
N LYS A 174 15.47 14.13 -0.41
CA LYS A 174 16.02 15.18 0.48
C LYS A 174 16.47 16.42 -0.29
N ALA A 175 17.12 16.26 -1.44
CA ALA A 175 17.54 17.39 -2.27
C ALA A 175 16.32 18.18 -2.80
N LEU A 176 15.29 17.46 -3.26
CA LEU A 176 14.01 18.02 -3.70
C LEU A 176 13.33 18.85 -2.61
N LEU A 177 13.07 18.25 -1.44
CA LEU A 177 12.38 18.91 -0.33
C LEU A 177 13.16 20.07 0.29
N MET A 178 14.48 20.07 0.16
CA MET A 178 15.35 21.19 0.59
C MET A 178 15.58 22.23 -0.52
N LYS A 179 14.84 22.14 -1.64
CA LYS A 179 14.91 23.03 -2.81
C LYS A 179 16.33 23.13 -3.43
N LYS A 180 17.10 22.03 -3.35
CA LYS A 180 18.48 21.90 -3.87
C LYS A 180 18.53 21.38 -5.31
N CYS A 181 17.39 20.99 -5.88
CA CYS A 181 17.22 20.70 -7.30
C CYS A 181 15.89 21.29 -7.80
N ASN A 182 15.68 21.30 -9.12
CA ASN A 182 14.41 21.70 -9.72
C ASN A 182 13.36 20.59 -9.50
N GLY A 183 12.28 20.91 -8.78
CA GLY A 183 11.18 19.96 -8.53
C GLY A 183 10.19 19.79 -9.68
N GLY A 184 10.28 20.61 -10.73
CA GLY A 184 9.37 20.54 -11.88
C GLY A 184 7.90 20.69 -11.45
N ALA A 185 7.09 19.67 -11.74
CA ALA A 185 5.68 19.62 -11.37
C ALA A 185 5.40 18.98 -9.99
N ILE A 186 6.42 18.52 -9.24
CA ILE A 186 6.20 17.81 -7.98
C ILE A 186 5.78 18.77 -6.88
N ASN A 187 4.54 18.59 -6.38
CA ASN A 187 4.06 19.30 -5.21
C ASN A 187 4.83 18.83 -3.95
N CYS A 188 5.66 19.72 -3.41
CA CYS A 188 6.51 19.46 -2.25
C CYS A 188 5.85 19.83 -0.90
N THR A 189 4.59 20.28 -0.90
CA THR A 189 3.88 20.73 0.30
C THR A 189 3.74 19.61 1.34
N ASN A 190 4.19 19.90 2.56
CA ASN A 190 4.28 18.98 3.70
C ASN A 190 3.98 19.73 5.01
N VAL A 191 3.79 19.04 6.14
CA VAL A 191 3.38 19.70 7.40
C VAL A 191 4.31 19.43 8.59
N GLN A 192 5.06 18.33 8.57
CA GLN A 192 5.90 17.86 9.67
C GLN A 192 7.40 18.12 9.46
N ILE A 193 7.86 18.34 8.22
CA ILE A 193 9.29 18.55 7.94
C ILE A 193 9.71 19.99 8.25
N SER A 194 10.11 20.23 9.50
CA SER A 194 10.44 21.57 10.04
C SER A 194 11.40 22.39 9.19
N ASP A 195 12.41 21.77 8.57
CA ASP A 195 13.45 22.47 7.78
C ASP A 195 13.05 22.66 6.30
N SER A 196 11.85 22.22 5.88
CA SER A 196 11.42 22.33 4.49
C SER A 196 10.87 23.73 4.17
N PRO A 197 11.38 24.41 3.12
CA PRO A 197 10.79 25.66 2.62
C PRO A 197 9.41 25.47 1.94
N PHE A 198 8.89 24.24 1.88
CA PHE A 198 7.56 23.91 1.38
C PHE A 198 6.58 23.52 2.50
N ARG A 199 6.96 23.75 3.76
CA ARG A 199 6.12 23.41 4.92
C ARG A 199 4.92 24.37 5.01
N CYS A 200 3.71 23.83 5.12
CA CYS A 200 2.49 24.59 5.42
C CYS A 200 2.00 24.34 6.87
N THR A 201 0.91 25.01 7.23
CA THR A 201 0.16 24.83 8.50
C THR A 201 -0.89 23.72 8.39
N GLN A 202 -1.41 23.28 9.54
CA GLN A 202 -2.54 22.33 9.57
C GLN A 202 -3.84 22.95 9.05
N GLU A 203 -3.98 24.27 9.19
CA GLU A 203 -5.11 25.06 8.73
C GLU A 203 -5.13 25.14 7.19
N GLU A 204 -3.97 25.40 6.56
CA GLU A 204 -3.81 25.36 5.11
C GLU A 204 -4.01 23.94 4.55
N ALA A 205 -3.43 22.92 5.21
CA ALA A 205 -3.62 21.53 4.83
C ALA A 205 -5.11 21.11 4.92
N ARG A 206 -5.82 21.52 5.98
CA ARG A 206 -7.26 21.27 6.15
C ARG A 206 -8.09 21.96 5.06
N SER A 207 -7.83 23.25 4.81
CA SER A 207 -8.52 24.03 3.78
C SER A 207 -8.37 23.42 2.38
N LEU A 208 -7.18 22.87 2.07
CA LEU A 208 -6.94 22.14 0.83
C LEU A 208 -7.83 20.88 0.71
N VAL A 209 -7.96 20.08 1.77
CA VAL A 209 -8.84 18.89 1.77
C VAL A 209 -10.31 19.27 1.68
N GLU A 210 -10.74 20.28 2.43
CA GLU A 210 -12.13 20.75 2.47
C GLU A 210 -12.59 21.39 1.14
N SER A 211 -11.65 21.84 0.29
CA SER A 211 -11.95 22.27 -1.08
C SER A 211 -12.37 21.12 -2.02
N VAL A 212 -12.12 19.86 -1.66
CA VAL A 212 -12.49 18.69 -2.49
C VAL A 212 -13.87 18.17 -2.08
N LEU A 213 -14.81 18.30 -3.03
CA LEU A 213 -16.19 17.83 -2.87
C LEU A 213 -16.26 16.36 -2.41
N SER A 214 -17.01 16.10 -1.34
CA SER A 214 -17.40 14.74 -0.93
C SER A 214 -18.57 14.23 -1.78
N SER A 215 -18.43 13.09 -2.46
CA SER A 215 -19.52 12.46 -3.21
C SER A 215 -20.10 11.27 -2.44
N PRO A 216 -21.40 11.27 -2.07
CA PRO A 216 -22.01 10.14 -1.40
C PRO A 216 -22.59 9.14 -2.41
N ASN A 217 -21.73 8.30 -3.03
CA ASN A 217 -22.13 6.98 -3.55
C ASN A 217 -20.92 6.12 -3.98
N LYS A 218 -21.10 4.80 -3.94
CA LYS A 218 -20.31 3.83 -4.72
C LYS A 218 -21.19 3.29 -5.84
N GLU A 219 -20.79 3.55 -7.08
CA GLU A 219 -21.22 2.75 -8.23
C GLU A 219 -20.09 1.76 -8.54
N SER A 220 -20.45 0.53 -8.89
CA SER A 220 -19.51 -0.53 -9.26
C SER A 220 -19.46 -0.67 -10.77
N ASN A 221 -18.35 -0.28 -11.40
CA ASN A 221 -18.08 -0.67 -12.78
C ASN A 221 -17.87 -2.19 -12.85
N GLU A 222 -18.55 -2.87 -13.76
CA GLU A 222 -18.49 -4.33 -13.92
C GLU A 222 -17.40 -4.78 -14.93
N GLU A 223 -16.62 -3.84 -15.49
CA GLU A 223 -15.73 -4.05 -16.65
C GLU A 223 -14.43 -4.82 -16.33
N GLU A 224 -14.08 -5.04 -15.05
CA GLU A 224 -12.78 -5.59 -14.63
C GLU A 224 -12.59 -7.12 -14.81
N GLN A 225 -13.48 -7.82 -15.53
CA GLN A 225 -13.47 -9.30 -15.65
C GLN A 225 -12.99 -9.86 -16.99
N VAL A 226 -12.08 -9.17 -17.69
CA VAL A 226 -11.52 -9.62 -18.98
C VAL A 226 -10.19 -10.38 -18.77
N TRP A 227 -10.09 -11.59 -19.32
CA TRP A 227 -8.84 -12.37 -19.37
C TRP A 227 -8.14 -12.20 -20.72
N HIS A 228 -6.93 -11.63 -20.70
CA HIS A 228 -6.07 -11.50 -21.88
C HIS A 228 -5.10 -12.67 -21.97
N PHE A 229 -5.26 -13.51 -22.99
CA PHE A 229 -4.36 -14.63 -23.29
C PHE A 229 -3.38 -14.23 -24.36
N LEU A 230 -2.12 -14.03 -23.99
CA LEU A 230 -1.03 -13.73 -24.91
C LEU A 230 -0.48 -15.04 -25.52
N GLY A 231 -0.14 -14.99 -26.81
CA GLY A 231 0.46 -16.13 -27.52
C GLY A 231 1.85 -16.50 -27.01
N LYS A 232 2.29 -17.72 -27.34
CA LYS A 232 3.67 -18.18 -27.20
C LYS A 232 4.39 -18.16 -28.54
#